data_AF-A0A5J4XWR5-F1
#
_entry.id   AF-A0A5J4XWR5-F1
#
_cell.length_a   1.000
_cell.length_b   1.000
_cell.length_c   1.000
_cell.angle_alpha   90.00
_cell.angle_beta   90.00
_cell.angle_gamma   90.00
#
_symmetry.space_group_name_H-M   'P 1'
#
loop_
_entity.id
_entity.type
_entity.pdbx_description
1 polymer ?
#
loop_
_entity_poly.entity_id
_entity_poly.type
_entity_poly.pdbx_seq_one_letter_code
_entity_poly.pdbx_strand_id
1 'polypeptide(L)'
;MHIARSFHRGLIRNGTMSRKIKRPTVLPDDVLYNKNLRAPIVEELNVTPKAKVHRVEWNKIMQGDPVEINPSIGHGYKIMTVDEWSARWKRNEDFPRCLKCDGVNTKEHHFIQTWCRQKKKWESELLCLDCHTFSWRSYSDPDFMTPEQYQKQYWQQQAKATA
;
A
#
# COMPACT_ATOMS: atom_id res chain seq x y z
N MET A 1 -13.71 -31.37 -69.46
CA MET A 1 -12.37 -31.18 -68.84
C MET A 1 -11.98 -29.71 -69.04
N HIS A 2 -12.28 -28.79 -68.11
CA HIS A 2 -11.41 -28.40 -66.99
C HIS A 2 -9.94 -28.29 -67.46
N ILE A 3 -9.34 -27.10 -67.59
CA ILE A 3 -8.91 -26.25 -66.47
C ILE A 3 -8.82 -24.78 -66.95
N ALA A 4 -9.51 -23.85 -66.29
CA ALA A 4 -9.26 -22.42 -66.39
C ALA A 4 -8.40 -21.99 -65.19
N ARG A 5 -7.18 -21.51 -65.44
CA ARG A 5 -6.32 -20.89 -64.41
C ARG A 5 -6.68 -19.41 -64.31
N SER A 6 -7.45 -19.06 -63.29
CA SER A 6 -7.76 -17.67 -62.97
C SER A 6 -6.63 -17.06 -62.13
N PHE A 7 -6.05 -15.99 -62.65
CA PHE A 7 -5.20 -15.07 -61.90
C PHE A 7 -6.05 -14.32 -60.87
N HIS A 8 -5.71 -14.35 -59.59
CA HIS A 8 -6.09 -13.28 -58.66
C HIS A 8 -4.97 -12.98 -57.65
N ARG A 9 -4.59 -11.69 -57.64
CA ARG A 9 -3.63 -11.05 -56.75
C ARG A 9 -4.14 -11.16 -55.30
N GLY A 10 -3.40 -11.85 -54.45
CA GLY A 10 -3.59 -11.84 -53.00
C GLY A 10 -2.56 -10.93 -52.35
N LEU A 11 -3.02 -9.83 -51.76
CA LEU A 11 -2.22 -8.88 -50.98
C LEU A 11 -1.47 -9.60 -49.84
N ILE A 12 -0.16 -9.38 -49.75
CA ILE A 12 0.61 -9.66 -48.53
C ILE A 12 0.22 -8.59 -47.49
N ARG A 13 -0.70 -8.94 -46.59
CA ARG A 13 -0.92 -8.17 -45.36
C ARG A 13 0.16 -8.56 -44.36
N ASN A 14 1.15 -7.68 -44.18
CA ASN A 14 2.08 -7.72 -43.06
C ASN A 14 1.30 -7.53 -41.75
N GLY A 15 0.87 -8.63 -41.14
CA GLY A 15 0.33 -8.64 -39.79
C GLY A 15 1.45 -8.58 -38.77
N THR A 16 1.89 -7.39 -38.37
CA THR A 16 2.67 -7.21 -37.15
C THR A 16 1.78 -7.57 -35.96
N MET A 17 1.91 -8.80 -35.46
CA MET A 17 1.38 -9.16 -34.16
C MET A 17 2.08 -8.32 -33.09
N SER A 18 1.44 -7.23 -32.69
CA SER A 18 1.78 -6.52 -31.47
C SER A 18 1.52 -7.47 -30.29
N ARG A 19 2.56 -8.20 -29.88
CA ARG A 19 2.54 -8.95 -28.62
C ARG A 19 2.35 -7.91 -27.52
N LYS A 20 1.13 -7.78 -27.02
CA LYS A 20 0.87 -7.12 -25.75
C LYS A 20 1.64 -7.91 -24.69
N ILE A 21 2.83 -7.43 -24.35
CA ILE A 21 3.56 -7.89 -23.18
C ILE A 21 2.63 -7.57 -22.00
N LYS A 22 1.96 -8.59 -21.47
CA LYS A 22 1.23 -8.44 -20.20
C LYS A 22 2.27 -8.04 -19.19
N ARG A 23 2.14 -6.83 -18.64
CA ARG A 23 2.95 -6.37 -17.53
C ARG A 23 2.82 -7.42 -16.42
N PRO A 24 3.91 -8.03 -15.93
CA PRO A 24 3.84 -8.97 -14.82
C PRO A 24 3.11 -8.29 -13.68
N THR A 25 1.97 -8.86 -13.26
CA THR A 25 1.11 -8.31 -12.20
C THR A 25 1.66 -8.59 -10.80
N VAL A 26 2.77 -9.31 -10.70
CA VAL A 26 3.36 -9.77 -9.45
C VAL A 26 4.82 -9.35 -9.47
N LEU A 27 5.20 -8.45 -8.57
CA LEU A 27 6.59 -8.19 -8.25
C LEU A 27 7.21 -9.52 -7.76
N PRO A 28 8.49 -9.82 -8.08
CA PRO A 28 9.16 -11.00 -7.53
C PRO A 28 8.98 -11.05 -6.00
N ASP A 29 8.71 -12.23 -5.44
CA ASP A 29 8.40 -12.46 -4.02
C ASP A 29 9.46 -11.91 -3.04
N ASP A 30 10.63 -11.56 -3.57
CA ASP A 30 11.83 -11.03 -2.94
C ASP A 30 11.90 -9.49 -2.88
N VAL A 31 11.02 -8.74 -3.56
CA VAL A 31 10.95 -7.28 -3.46
C VAL A 31 9.85 -6.85 -2.49
N LEU A 32 10.04 -7.15 -1.21
CA LEU A 32 9.19 -6.59 -0.16
C LEU A 32 9.66 -5.17 0.17
N TYR A 33 8.73 -4.22 0.18
CA TYR A 33 9.05 -2.79 0.35
C TYR A 33 9.76 -2.52 1.69
N ASN A 34 9.54 -3.37 2.70
CA ASN A 34 10.14 -3.27 4.02
C ASN A 34 11.50 -3.99 4.17
N LYS A 35 11.97 -4.72 3.15
CA LYS A 35 13.24 -5.48 3.21
C LYS A 35 14.42 -4.75 2.58
N ASN A 36 14.17 -3.79 1.70
CA ASN A 36 15.20 -3.01 1.00
C ASN A 36 15.20 -1.53 1.43
N LEU A 37 14.95 -1.31 2.73
CA LEU A 37 14.91 0.03 3.31
C LEU A 37 16.32 0.61 3.43
N ARG A 38 16.47 1.89 3.10
CA ARG A 38 17.75 2.62 3.17
C ARG A 38 17.90 3.44 4.45
N ALA A 39 16.84 3.49 5.25
CA ALA A 39 16.78 4.14 6.54
C ALA A 39 16.09 3.21 7.55
N PRO A 40 16.32 3.38 8.86
CA PRO A 40 15.61 2.60 9.86
C PRO A 40 14.13 2.96 9.92
N ILE A 41 13.29 1.99 10.30
CA ILE A 41 11.91 2.27 10.70
C ILE A 41 11.94 2.82 12.12
N VAL A 42 11.24 3.93 12.34
CA VAL A 42 10.99 4.47 13.67
C VAL A 42 9.75 3.78 14.23
N GLU A 43 9.90 3.17 15.39
CA GLU A 43 8.84 2.46 16.09
C GLU A 43 8.52 3.14 17.43
N GLU A 44 7.23 3.23 17.77
CA GLU A 44 6.78 3.79 19.04
C GLU A 44 5.68 2.92 19.64
N LEU A 45 5.78 2.60 20.92
CA LEU A 45 4.73 1.96 21.70
C LEU A 45 3.79 3.01 22.30
N ASN A 46 2.49 2.78 22.18
CA ASN A 46 1.46 3.73 22.60
C ASN A 46 0.34 3.02 23.36
N VAL A 47 -0.09 3.63 24.47
CA VAL A 47 -1.23 3.13 25.27
C VAL A 47 -2.56 3.52 24.62
N THR A 48 -2.57 4.58 23.80
CA THR A 48 -3.73 5.03 23.03
C THR A 48 -3.34 5.26 21.57
N PRO A 49 -4.28 5.21 20.61
CA PRO A 49 -3.96 5.49 19.20
C PRO A 49 -3.32 6.86 19.04
N LYS A 50 -2.29 6.96 18.19
CA LYS A 50 -1.65 8.22 17.80
C LYS A 50 -2.56 9.04 16.87
N ALA A 51 -3.27 8.40 15.95
CA ALA A 51 -4.22 9.12 15.09
C ALA A 51 -5.39 9.68 15.89
N LYS A 52 -5.67 10.99 15.75
CA LYS A 52 -6.71 11.68 16.52
C LYS A 52 -8.09 11.03 16.38
N VAL A 53 -8.47 10.66 15.16
CA VAL A 53 -9.76 10.02 14.87
C VAL A 53 -9.88 8.68 15.60
N HIS A 54 -8.85 7.83 15.52
CA HIS A 54 -8.84 6.55 16.22
C HIS A 54 -8.83 6.71 17.73
N ARG A 55 -8.12 7.71 18.26
CA ARG A 55 -8.09 7.98 19.70
C ARG A 55 -9.47 8.32 20.25
N VAL A 56 -10.23 9.14 19.52
CA VAL A 56 -11.61 9.49 19.90
C VAL A 56 -12.51 8.26 19.86
N GLU A 57 -12.46 7.49 18.78
CA GLU A 57 -13.26 6.26 18.64
C GLU A 57 -12.88 5.21 19.69
N TRP A 58 -11.58 5.01 19.93
CA TRP A 58 -11.05 4.09 20.95
C TRP A 58 -11.56 4.43 22.34
N ASN A 59 -11.53 5.70 22.73
CA ASN A 59 -12.04 6.10 24.04
C ASN A 59 -13.53 5.77 24.19
N LYS A 60 -14.33 6.01 23.14
CA LYS A 60 -15.76 5.65 23.14
C LYS A 60 -15.97 4.14 23.28
N ILE A 61 -15.23 3.34 22.51
CA ILE A 61 -15.29 1.87 22.57
C ILE A 61 -14.98 1.37 23.97
N MET A 62 -13.91 1.86 24.58
CA MET A 62 -13.51 1.45 25.93
C MET A 62 -14.50 1.90 27.01
N GLN A 63 -15.33 2.92 26.74
CA GLN A 63 -16.37 3.41 27.63
C GLN A 63 -17.76 2.78 27.35
N GLY A 64 -17.90 2.02 26.26
CA GLY A 64 -19.20 1.49 25.82
C GLY A 64 -20.09 2.54 25.13
N ASP A 65 -19.50 3.63 24.63
CA ASP A 65 -20.23 4.70 23.97
C ASP A 65 -20.44 4.43 22.47
N PRO A 66 -21.49 5.01 21.85
CA PRO A 66 -21.72 4.88 20.42
C PRO A 66 -20.61 5.52 19.58
N VAL A 67 -20.08 4.77 18.61
CA VAL A 67 -19.19 5.25 17.55
C VAL A 67 -19.97 5.44 16.25
N GLU A 68 -19.54 6.38 15.43
CA GLU A 68 -20.17 6.64 14.13
C GLU A 68 -19.93 5.46 13.18
N ILE A 69 -20.99 5.00 12.52
CA ILE A 69 -20.87 4.00 11.47
C ILE A 69 -20.24 4.68 10.27
N ASN A 70 -19.14 4.10 9.78
CA ASN A 70 -18.47 4.65 8.60
C ASN A 70 -19.46 4.77 7.43
N PRO A 71 -19.53 5.94 6.76
CA PRO A 71 -20.49 6.21 5.68
C PRO A 71 -20.50 5.19 4.54
N SER A 72 -19.40 4.45 4.33
CA SER A 72 -19.30 3.41 3.29
C SER A 72 -20.09 2.12 3.59
N ILE A 73 -20.55 1.92 4.83
CA ILE A 73 -21.24 0.69 5.26
C ILE A 73 -22.67 1.00 5.75
N GLY A 74 -22.93 2.25 6.13
CA GLY A 74 -24.24 2.70 6.55
C GLY A 74 -24.17 4.07 7.19
N HIS A 75 -25.25 4.46 7.87
CA HIS A 75 -25.36 5.74 8.56
C HIS A 75 -25.80 5.51 10.00
N GLY A 76 -25.42 6.44 10.90
CA GLY A 76 -25.84 6.43 12.30
C GLY A 76 -24.71 6.07 13.27
N TYR A 77 -25.09 5.67 14.49
CA TYR A 77 -24.17 5.34 15.57
C TYR A 77 -24.44 3.93 16.10
N LYS A 78 -23.39 3.23 16.52
CA LYS A 78 -23.48 1.89 17.11
C LYS A 78 -22.46 1.76 18.24
N ILE A 79 -22.84 1.12 19.35
CA ILE A 79 -21.89 0.65 20.36
C ILE A 79 -21.19 -0.57 19.77
N MET A 80 -19.86 -0.51 19.65
CA MET A 80 -19.05 -1.55 19.02
C MET A 80 -18.07 -2.14 20.02
N THR A 81 -17.82 -3.43 19.89
CA THR A 81 -16.67 -4.10 20.52
C THR A 81 -15.36 -3.70 19.81
N VAL A 82 -14.22 -3.99 20.45
CA VAL A 82 -12.89 -3.80 19.85
C VAL A 82 -12.76 -4.59 18.53
N ASP A 83 -13.26 -5.83 18.49
CA ASP A 83 -13.22 -6.66 17.29
C ASP A 83 -14.06 -6.08 16.15
N GLU A 84 -15.28 -5.61 16.44
CA GLU A 84 -16.14 -4.99 15.42
C GLU A 84 -15.53 -3.71 14.86
N TRP A 85 -14.96 -2.87 15.72
CA TRP A 85 -14.34 -1.62 15.28
C TRP A 85 -13.08 -1.87 14.44
N SER A 86 -12.21 -2.78 14.91
CA SER A 86 -10.94 -3.12 14.26
C SER A 86 -11.07 -4.08 13.08
N ALA A 87 -12.25 -4.64 12.81
CA ALA A 87 -12.49 -5.58 11.71
C ALA A 87 -12.07 -5.03 10.33
N ARG A 88 -12.09 -3.71 10.16
CA ARG A 88 -11.72 -3.01 8.92
C ARG A 88 -10.21 -2.83 8.74
N TRP A 89 -9.45 -2.95 9.83
CA TRP A 89 -8.01 -2.88 9.80
C TRP A 89 -7.48 -4.19 9.23
N LYS A 90 -6.43 -4.10 8.42
CA LYS A 90 -5.84 -5.27 7.76
C LYS A 90 -4.74 -5.82 8.63
N ARG A 91 -4.47 -7.11 8.55
CA ARG A 91 -3.25 -7.65 9.16
C ARG A 91 -2.04 -7.15 8.38
N ASN A 92 -0.96 -6.84 9.10
CA ASN A 92 0.34 -6.62 8.47
C ASN A 92 1.10 -7.95 8.40
N GLU A 93 1.31 -8.50 7.22
CA GLU A 93 2.13 -9.72 7.07
C GLU A 93 3.64 -9.43 7.15
N ASP A 94 4.05 -8.17 6.89
CA ASP A 94 5.43 -7.72 6.96
C ASP A 94 5.88 -7.43 8.40
N PHE A 95 4.96 -6.93 9.23
CA PHE A 95 5.17 -6.65 10.66
C PHE A 95 4.08 -7.28 11.53
N PRO A 96 3.99 -8.62 11.58
CA PRO A 96 2.84 -9.32 12.15
C PRO A 96 2.79 -9.29 13.68
N ARG A 97 3.91 -8.99 14.35
CA ARG A 97 4.05 -9.12 15.80
C ARG A 97 3.84 -7.79 16.52
N CYS A 98 3.17 -7.87 17.67
CA CYS A 98 3.03 -6.76 18.60
C CYS A 98 4.38 -6.41 19.23
N LEU A 99 4.76 -5.13 19.21
CA LEU A 99 6.00 -4.65 19.83
C LEU A 99 6.04 -4.78 21.37
N LYS A 100 4.91 -5.03 22.03
CA LYS A 100 4.83 -5.17 23.49
C LYS A 100 4.81 -6.63 23.95
N CYS A 101 3.92 -7.45 23.40
CA CYS A 101 3.71 -8.82 23.86
C CYS A 101 4.15 -9.90 22.88
N ASP A 102 4.70 -9.53 21.72
CA ASP A 102 5.06 -10.43 20.62
C ASP A 102 3.91 -11.26 20.01
N GLY A 103 2.67 -11.01 20.45
CA GLY A 103 1.46 -11.64 19.91
C GLY A 103 1.25 -11.32 18.44
N VAL A 104 0.69 -12.27 17.70
CA VAL A 104 0.46 -12.19 16.24
C VAL A 104 -0.97 -11.82 15.86
N ASN A 105 -1.86 -11.71 16.85
CA ASN A 105 -3.24 -11.28 16.67
C ASN A 105 -3.29 -9.76 16.60
N THR A 106 -2.86 -9.24 15.44
CA THR A 106 -2.68 -7.81 15.22
C THR A 106 -3.49 -7.31 14.05
N LYS A 107 -3.89 -6.05 14.14
CA LYS A 107 -4.66 -5.31 13.15
C LYS A 107 -3.93 -4.02 12.88
N GLU A 108 -3.85 -3.61 11.62
CA GLU A 108 -3.08 -2.47 11.17
C GLU A 108 -3.91 -1.56 10.27
N HIS A 109 -3.75 -0.26 10.52
CA HIS A 109 -4.29 0.81 9.72
C HIS A 109 -3.16 1.65 9.11
N HIS A 110 -3.12 1.71 7.78
CA HIS A 110 -2.15 2.51 7.04
C HIS A 110 -2.68 3.93 6.85
N PHE A 111 -1.89 4.95 7.22
CA PHE A 111 -2.31 6.36 7.04
C PHE A 111 -1.71 6.99 5.79
N ILE A 112 -0.48 6.59 5.43
CA ILE A 112 0.26 7.24 4.37
C ILE A 112 0.93 6.18 3.50
N GLN A 113 0.37 5.99 2.30
CA GLN A 113 1.05 5.38 1.14
C GLN A 113 1.21 6.46 0.06
N THR A 114 1.82 7.60 0.38
CA THR A 114 2.08 8.64 -0.63
C THR A 114 3.55 8.68 -0.98
N TRP A 115 4.05 7.58 -1.55
CA TRP A 115 5.27 7.63 -2.36
C TRP A 115 5.11 8.59 -3.56
N CYS A 116 3.88 8.93 -3.96
CA CYS A 116 3.56 10.03 -4.87
C CYS A 116 3.01 11.22 -4.09
N ARG A 117 3.41 12.47 -4.45
CA ARG A 117 3.02 13.76 -3.84
C ARG A 117 3.94 14.31 -2.72
N GLN A 118 5.26 14.28 -2.93
CA GLN A 118 6.26 15.06 -2.17
C GLN A 118 6.47 14.66 -0.69
N LYS A 119 5.65 13.78 -0.11
CA LYS A 119 5.82 13.27 1.26
C LYS A 119 6.51 11.91 1.22
N LYS A 120 7.83 11.88 1.43
CA LYS A 120 8.66 10.66 1.43
C LYS A 120 8.44 9.77 2.68
N LYS A 121 7.22 9.68 3.19
CA LYS A 121 6.93 9.06 4.49
C LYS A 121 5.85 8.00 4.37
N TRP A 122 6.11 6.84 4.94
CA TRP A 122 5.12 5.83 5.27
C TRP A 122 4.84 5.90 6.77
N GLU A 123 3.57 5.78 7.13
CA GLU A 123 3.13 5.74 8.52
C GLU A 123 2.01 4.73 8.69
N SER A 124 2.10 3.97 9.77
CA SER A 124 1.18 2.91 10.09
C SER A 124 0.93 2.82 11.59
N GLU A 125 -0.30 2.50 11.96
CA GLU A 125 -0.69 2.22 13.34
C GLU A 125 -1.21 0.79 13.44
N LEU A 126 -0.65 0.05 14.37
CA LEU A 126 -1.01 -1.33 14.65
C LEU A 126 -1.64 -1.41 16.04
N LEU A 127 -2.76 -2.10 16.12
CA LEU A 127 -3.44 -2.54 17.35
C LEU A 127 -3.17 -4.03 17.56
N CYS A 128 -2.74 -4.41 18.77
CA CYS A 128 -2.74 -5.80 19.20
C CYS A 128 -4.08 -6.13 19.86
N LEU A 129 -4.77 -7.16 19.38
CA LEU A 129 -6.06 -7.59 19.94
C LEU A 129 -5.89 -8.42 21.23
N ASP A 130 -4.70 -8.92 21.51
CA ASP A 130 -4.45 -9.68 22.75
C ASP A 130 -4.19 -8.78 23.96
N CYS A 131 -3.49 -7.65 23.77
CA CYS A 131 -3.08 -6.76 24.86
C CYS A 131 -3.56 -5.31 24.70
N HIS A 132 -4.36 -5.03 23.66
CA HIS A 132 -4.94 -3.72 23.32
C HIS A 132 -3.94 -2.56 23.30
N THR A 133 -2.67 -2.87 23.06
CA THR A 133 -1.60 -1.86 22.93
C THR A 133 -1.47 -1.46 21.48
N PHE A 134 -1.19 -0.17 21.26
CA PHE A 134 -0.94 0.40 19.96
C PHE A 134 0.56 0.49 19.71
N SER A 135 0.95 0.33 18.45
CA SER A 135 2.29 0.67 17.98
C SER A 135 2.19 1.54 16.75
N TRP A 136 3.07 2.52 16.66
CA TRP A 136 3.23 3.36 15.48
C TRP A 136 4.52 2.97 14.79
N ARG A 137 4.47 2.81 13.48
CA ARG A 137 5.66 2.68 12.64
C ARG A 137 5.68 3.82 11.66
N SER A 138 6.87 4.38 11.47
CA SER A 138 7.09 5.33 10.40
C SER A 138 8.42 5.09 9.71
N TYR A 139 8.43 5.27 8.40
CA TYR A 139 9.62 5.16 7.59
C TYR A 139 9.69 6.37 6.69
N SER A 140 10.88 6.94 6.54
CA SER A 140 11.14 7.99 5.56
C SER A 140 12.38 7.63 4.77
N ASP A 141 12.25 7.53 3.45
CA ASP A 141 13.41 7.32 2.59
C ASP A 141 14.06 8.68 2.26
N PRO A 142 15.30 8.94 2.72
CA PRO A 142 15.96 10.21 2.43
C PRO A 142 16.22 10.41 0.93
N ASP A 143 16.51 9.32 0.21
CA ASP A 143 16.97 9.32 -1.18
C ASP A 143 15.86 9.09 -2.20
N PHE A 144 14.62 8.86 -1.74
CA PHE A 144 13.50 8.67 -2.66
C PHE A 144 13.30 9.92 -3.52
N MET A 145 13.45 9.75 -4.83
CA MET A 145 13.31 10.81 -5.80
C MET A 145 11.84 11.06 -6.11
N THR A 146 11.43 12.33 -6.17
CA THR A 146 10.13 12.66 -6.75
C THR A 146 10.10 12.28 -8.23
N PRO A 147 8.92 12.08 -8.84
CA PRO A 147 8.81 11.85 -10.28
C PRO A 147 9.55 12.91 -11.12
N GLU A 148 9.49 14.19 -10.72
CA GLU A 148 10.23 15.25 -11.43
C GLU A 148 11.75 15.12 -11.26
N GLN A 149 12.23 14.79 -10.06
CA GLN A 149 13.66 14.57 -9.80
C GLN A 149 14.20 13.39 -10.61
N TYR A 150 13.44 12.29 -10.65
CA TYR A 150 13.78 11.13 -11.46
C TYR A 150 13.80 11.48 -12.95
N GLN A 151 12.77 12.17 -13.45
CA GLN A 151 12.69 12.56 -14.85
C GLN A 151 13.83 13.50 -15.26
N LYS A 152 14.16 14.47 -14.40
CA LYS A 152 15.30 15.37 -14.62
C LYS A 152 16.62 14.59 -14.68
N GLN A 153 16.85 13.67 -13.73
CA GLN A 153 18.07 12.87 -13.71
C GLN A 153 18.18 11.97 -14.95
N TYR A 154 17.08 11.34 -15.37
CA TYR A 154 17.02 10.53 -16.58
C TYR A 154 17.44 11.32 -17.83
N TRP A 155 16.84 12.49 -18.07
CA TRP A 155 17.18 13.31 -19.24
C TRP A 155 18.61 13.86 -19.19
N GLN A 156 19.12 14.19 -18.00
CA GLN A 156 20.52 14.58 -17.84
C GLN A 156 21.49 13.45 -18.17
N GLN A 157 21.16 12.21 -17.82
CA GLN A 157 21.97 11.04 -18.18
C GLN A 157 21.95 10.79 -19.68
N GLN A 158 20.77 10.89 -20.33
CA GLN A 158 20.65 10.75 -21.78
C GLN A 158 21.46 11.83 -22.52
N ALA A 159 21.36 13.09 -22.11
CA ALA A 159 22.12 14.19 -22.70
C ALA A 159 23.64 13.98 -22.58
N LYS A 160 24.12 13.40 -21.47
CA LYS A 160 25.53 13.06 -21.27
C LYS A 160 26.00 11.85 -22.08
N ALA A 161 25.12 10.87 -22.32
CA ALA A 161 25.44 9.68 -23.11
C ALA A 161 25.46 9.94 -24.62
N THR A 162 24.89 11.07 -25.06
CA THR A 162 24.81 11.47 -26.48
C THR A 162 25.86 12.53 -26.85
N ALA A 163 26.66 12.98 -25.87
CA ALA A 163 27.76 13.92 -26.03
C ALA A 163 29.10 13.16 -26.02
#